data_AF-A0A2V8JTD8-F1
#
_entry.id   AF-A0A2V8JTD8-F1
#
_cell.length_a   1.000
_cell.length_b   1.000
_cell.length_c   1.000
_cell.angle_alpha   90.00
_cell.angle_beta   90.00
_cell.angle_gamma   90.00
#
_symmetry.space_group_name_H-M   'P 1'
#
loop_
_entity.id
_entity.type
_entity.pdbx_description
1 polymer ?
#
loop_
_entity_poly.entity_id
_entity_poly.type
_entity_poly.pdbx_seq_one_letter_code
_entity_poly.pdbx_strand_id
1 'polypeptide(L)'
;DPPCFLSPSRYELMAGGRKIVGSAQRRVRRSFLQHGSMPITCNREVLARATRLTDGSSLEQEMAGVAEFLPERPTLQQLTGAFIRSFQEYFSVEFQVRDSGS
;
A
#
# COMPACT_ATOMS: atom_id res chain seq x y z
N ASP A 1 -0.23 4.04 -22.46
CA ASP A 1 -0.13 2.86 -21.58
C ASP A 1 -1.08 2.97 -20.41
N PRO A 2 -1.83 1.90 -20.08
CA PRO A 2 -2.65 1.86 -18.88
C PRO A 2 -1.76 1.96 -17.63
N PRO A 3 -2.23 2.59 -16.54
CA PRO A 3 -1.46 2.68 -15.31
C PRO A 3 -1.04 1.31 -14.79
N CYS A 4 0.23 1.21 -14.34
CA CYS A 4 0.84 -0.04 -13.88
C CYS A 4 0.13 -0.70 -12.68
N PHE A 5 -0.80 0.00 -12.02
CA PHE A 5 -1.59 -0.56 -10.93
C PHE A 5 -2.86 -1.28 -11.38
N LEU A 6 -3.29 -1.15 -12.64
CA LEU A 6 -4.47 -1.83 -13.21
C LEU A 6 -4.18 -3.27 -13.68
N SER A 7 -2.92 -3.67 -13.76
CA SER A 7 -2.55 -5.05 -14.08
C SER A 7 -2.28 -5.80 -12.78
N PRO A 8 -3.05 -6.86 -12.45
CA PRO A 8 -2.81 -7.63 -11.24
C PRO A 8 -1.46 -8.34 -11.33
N SER A 9 -0.50 -7.95 -10.50
CA SER A 9 0.72 -8.73 -10.29
C SER A 9 0.42 -9.93 -9.36
N ARG A 10 1.12 -11.06 -9.54
CA ARG A 10 0.91 -12.29 -8.74
C ARG A 10 1.09 -12.13 -7.23
N TYR A 11 1.59 -10.98 -6.77
CA TYR A 11 1.96 -10.69 -5.39
C TYR A 11 1.28 -9.42 -4.86
N GLU A 12 0.13 -9.05 -5.41
CA GLU A 12 -0.63 -7.90 -4.91
C GLU A 12 -1.30 -8.22 -3.57
N LEU A 13 -1.27 -7.23 -2.68
CA LEU A 13 -2.07 -7.26 -1.46
C LEU A 13 -3.48 -6.80 -1.83
N MET A 14 -4.41 -7.76 -1.75
CA MET A 14 -5.81 -7.62 -2.14
C MET A 14 -6.71 -7.80 -0.91
N ALA A 15 -7.81 -7.07 -0.87
CA ALA A 15 -8.91 -7.28 0.08
C ALA A 15 -10.24 -7.15 -0.65
N GLY A 16 -11.16 -8.10 -0.45
CA GLY A 16 -12.46 -8.11 -1.12
C GLY A 16 -12.39 -7.99 -2.65
N GLY A 17 -11.38 -8.62 -3.28
CA GLY A 17 -11.17 -8.55 -4.72
C GLY A 17 -10.52 -7.25 -5.23
N ARG A 18 -10.18 -6.30 -4.35
CA ARG A 18 -9.65 -4.98 -4.69
C ARG A 18 -8.24 -4.78 -4.15
N LYS A 19 -7.40 -4.07 -4.90
CA LYS A 19 -6.03 -3.76 -4.51
C LYS A 19 -5.98 -2.74 -3.40
N ILE A 20 -5.25 -3.07 -2.33
CA ILE A 20 -5.06 -2.18 -1.17
C ILE A 20 -3.63 -1.66 -1.04
N VAL A 21 -2.69 -2.22 -1.81
CA VAL A 21 -1.29 -1.75 -1.85
C VAL A 21 -0.78 -1.69 -3.27
N GLY A 22 -0.18 -0.56 -3.62
CA GLY A 22 0.72 -0.47 -4.78
C GLY A 22 2.18 -0.60 -4.33
N SER A 23 2.85 -1.67 -4.73
CA SER A 23 4.25 -1.94 -4.39
C SER A 23 5.15 -1.96 -5.61
N ALA A 24 6.42 -1.61 -5.42
CA ALA A 24 7.48 -1.73 -6.39
C ALA A 24 8.75 -2.26 -5.70
N GLN A 25 9.47 -3.11 -6.42
CA GLN A 25 10.71 -3.71 -5.93
C GLN A 25 11.87 -3.47 -6.90
N ARG A 26 13.05 -3.30 -6.33
CA ARG A 26 14.32 -3.38 -7.05
C ARG A 26 15.25 -4.37 -6.36
N ARG A 27 15.80 -5.31 -7.13
CA ARG A 27 16.70 -6.34 -6.60
C ARG A 27 18.11 -6.13 -7.14
N VAL A 28 19.10 -6.18 -6.26
CA VAL A 28 20.53 -6.18 -6.58
C VAL A 28 21.16 -7.47 -6.06
N ARG A 29 22.44 -7.68 -6.32
CA ARG A 29 23.09 -8.99 -6.17
C ARG A 29 22.99 -9.61 -4.76
N ARG A 30 22.96 -8.78 -3.71
CA ARG A 30 22.92 -9.23 -2.30
C ARG A 30 21.79 -8.61 -1.47
N SER A 31 20.92 -7.81 -2.08
CA SER A 31 19.85 -7.11 -1.37
C SER A 31 18.71 -6.76 -2.31
N PHE A 32 17.59 -6.36 -1.72
CA PHE A 32 16.47 -5.81 -2.46
C PHE A 32 15.88 -4.65 -1.68
N LEU A 33 15.28 -3.72 -2.40
CA LEU A 33 14.44 -2.66 -1.87
C LEU A 33 13.01 -2.98 -2.28
N GLN A 34 12.12 -3.11 -1.29
CA GLN A 34 10.68 -3.18 -1.49
C GLN A 34 10.07 -1.92 -0.88
N HIS A 35 9.28 -1.20 -1.67
CA HIS A 35 8.58 -0.02 -1.19
C HIS A 35 7.20 0.06 -1.85
N GLY A 36 6.30 0.86 -1.26
CA GLY A 36 4.96 0.97 -1.79
C GLY A 36 4.14 2.01 -1.05
N SER A 37 2.87 2.06 -1.42
CA SER A 37 1.86 2.90 -0.79
C SER A 37 0.63 2.07 -0.46
N MET A 38 0.10 2.28 0.75
CA MET A 38 -1.13 1.69 1.24
C MET A 38 -2.06 2.84 1.67
N PRO A 39 -3.04 3.24 0.84
CA PRO A 39 -3.96 4.31 1.21
C PRO A 39 -4.87 3.87 2.38
N ILE A 40 -5.02 4.73 3.39
CA ILE A 40 -6.07 4.55 4.42
C ILE A 40 -7.44 4.73 3.78
N THR A 41 -7.60 5.78 2.99
CA THR A 41 -8.80 6.08 2.19
C THR A 41 -8.38 6.32 0.74
N CYS A 42 -9.20 5.88 -0.21
CA CYS A 42 -8.91 6.01 -1.64
C CYS A 42 -9.80 7.08 -2.29
N ASN A 43 -9.22 8.23 -2.64
CA ASN A 43 -9.90 9.25 -3.45
C ASN A 43 -9.74 8.90 -4.95
N ARG A 44 -10.75 8.22 -5.48
CA ARG A 44 -10.74 7.66 -6.84
C ARG A 44 -10.85 8.73 -7.92
N GLU A 45 -11.54 9.83 -7.66
CA GLU A 45 -11.60 10.95 -8.59
C GLU A 45 -10.24 11.63 -8.76
N VAL A 46 -9.52 11.85 -7.66
CA VAL A 46 -8.17 12.39 -7.69
C VAL A 46 -7.24 11.44 -8.44
N LEU A 47 -7.32 10.14 -8.18
CA LEU A 47 -6.50 9.14 -8.86
C LEU A 47 -6.82 9.06 -10.35
N ALA A 48 -8.10 9.09 -10.74
CA ALA A 48 -8.51 9.10 -12.14
C ALA A 48 -7.93 10.30 -12.88
N ARG A 49 -8.04 11.51 -12.32
CA ARG A 49 -7.43 12.73 -12.88
C ARG A 49 -5.91 12.62 -13.01
N ALA A 50 -5.25 12.12 -11.97
CA ALA A 50 -3.79 11.95 -11.98
C ALA A 50 -3.31 10.92 -13.01
N THR A 51 -4.18 10.00 -13.42
CA THR A 51 -3.84 8.84 -14.28
C THR A 51 -4.46 8.92 -15.68
N ARG A 52 -5.10 10.06 -16.00
CA ARG A 52 -5.79 10.32 -17.27
C ARG A 52 -6.90 9.32 -17.59
N LEU A 53 -7.56 8.78 -16.56
CA LEU A 53 -8.80 8.04 -16.71
C LEU A 53 -9.98 9.01 -16.80
N THR A 54 -11.01 8.66 -17.54
CA THR A 54 -12.21 9.49 -17.75
C THR A 54 -12.93 9.78 -16.43
N ASP A 55 -13.04 8.78 -15.57
CA ASP A 55 -13.62 8.88 -14.24
C ASP A 55 -13.05 7.81 -13.28
N GLY A 56 -13.50 7.84 -12.02
CA GLY A 56 -13.09 6.90 -10.98
C GLY A 56 -13.92 5.61 -10.90
N SER A 57 -14.91 5.39 -11.77
CA SER A 57 -15.83 4.24 -11.67
C SER A 57 -15.09 2.92 -11.85
N SER A 58 -14.19 2.86 -12.84
CA SER A 58 -13.29 1.71 -13.04
C SER A 58 -12.40 1.43 -11.82
N LEU A 59 -11.99 2.47 -11.09
CA LEU A 59 -11.13 2.32 -9.91
C LEU A 59 -11.88 1.79 -8.69
N GLU A 60 -13.20 1.89 -8.65
CA GLU A 60 -14.01 1.41 -7.53
C GLU A 60 -13.92 -0.12 -7.35
N GLN A 61 -13.88 -0.83 -8.48
CA GLN A 61 -13.75 -2.30 -8.52
C GLN A 61 -12.30 -2.78 -8.47
N GLU A 62 -11.33 -1.91 -8.74
CA GLU A 62 -9.92 -2.30 -8.86
C GLU A 62 -9.12 -2.00 -7.59
N MET A 63 -9.46 -0.93 -6.86
CA MET A 63 -8.67 -0.48 -5.71
C MET A 63 -9.52 0.05 -4.56
N ALA A 64 -8.96 -0.03 -3.35
CA ALA A 64 -9.60 0.41 -2.13
C ALA A 64 -8.60 0.92 -1.10
N GLY A 65 -9.08 1.83 -0.25
CA GLY A 65 -8.36 2.19 0.96
C GLY A 65 -8.60 1.11 2.03
N VAL A 66 -7.62 0.86 2.91
CA VAL A 66 -7.76 -0.16 3.94
C VAL A 66 -8.92 0.09 4.90
N ALA A 67 -9.32 1.34 5.10
CA ALA A 67 -10.45 1.69 5.95
C ALA A 67 -11.79 1.12 5.45
N GLU A 68 -11.90 0.76 4.17
CA GLU A 68 -13.13 0.18 3.61
C GLU A 68 -13.38 -1.26 4.09
N PHE A 69 -12.37 -1.91 4.67
CA PHE A 69 -12.45 -3.29 5.15
C PHE A 69 -12.32 -3.39 6.68
N LEU A 70 -12.34 -2.25 7.36
CA LEU A 70 -12.19 -2.17 8.81
C LEU A 70 -13.46 -1.58 9.42
N PRO A 71 -13.83 -2.00 10.64
CA PRO A 71 -15.02 -1.46 11.32
C PRO A 71 -14.88 0.04 11.61
N GLU A 72 -13.64 0.51 11.82
CA GLU A 72 -13.31 1.90 12.06
C GLU A 72 -12.11 2.31 11.21
N ARG A 73 -12.08 3.60 10.83
CA ARG A 73 -10.95 4.17 10.08
C ARG A 73 -9.71 4.22 10.99
N PRO A 74 -8.61 3.54 10.63
CA PRO A 74 -7.40 3.57 11.45
C PRO A 74 -6.71 4.93 11.34
N THR A 75 -6.03 5.33 12.42
CA THR A 75 -5.06 6.41 12.39
C THR A 75 -3.77 5.95 11.70
N LEU A 76 -2.97 6.91 11.24
CA LEU A 76 -1.64 6.59 10.70
C LEU A 76 -0.76 5.88 11.74
N GLN A 77 -0.84 6.28 13.01
CA GLN A 77 -0.08 5.65 14.09
C GLN A 77 -0.49 4.19 14.32
N GLN A 78 -1.79 3.89 14.29
CA GLN A 78 -2.28 2.51 14.42
C GLN A 78 -1.79 1.64 13.27
N LEU A 79 -1.89 2.15 12.03
CA LEU A 79 -1.44 1.41 10.85
C LEU A 79 0.08 1.20 10.89
N THR A 80 0.88 2.25 11.13
CA THR A 80 2.34 2.15 11.27
C THR A 80 2.73 1.18 12.37
N GLY A 81 2.08 1.25 13.53
CA GLY A 81 2.33 0.32 14.64
C GLY A 81 2.01 -1.14 14.28
N ALA A 82 0.95 -1.38 13.51
CA ALA A 82 0.63 -2.71 13.00
C ALA A 82 1.73 -3.22 12.05
N PHE A 83 2.19 -2.39 11.10
CA PHE A 83 3.29 -2.74 10.21
C PHE A 83 4.57 -3.07 10.95
N ILE A 84 4.97 -2.24 11.92
CA ILE A 84 6.18 -2.46 12.73
C ILE A 84 6.09 -3.82 13.44
N ARG A 85 4.99 -4.08 14.16
CA ARG A 85 4.80 -5.36 14.87
C ARG A 85 4.82 -6.55 13.91
N SER A 86 4.05 -6.50 12.83
CA SER A 86 3.99 -7.60 11.87
C SER A 86 5.33 -7.89 11.19
N PHE A 87 6.13 -6.87 10.88
CA PHE A 87 7.47 -7.08 10.32
C PHE A 87 8.41 -7.71 11.35
N GLN A 88 8.40 -7.21 12.59
CA GLN A 88 9.22 -7.76 13.67
C GLN A 88 8.88 -9.23 13.93
N GLU A 89 7.59 -9.56 14.00
CA GLU A 89 7.10 -10.94 14.18
C GLU A 89 7.47 -11.83 13.00
N TYR A 90 7.13 -11.43 11.77
CA TYR A 90 7.31 -12.25 10.58
C TYR A 90 8.78 -12.52 10.25
N PHE A 91 9.64 -11.49 10.37
CA PHE A 91 11.07 -11.63 10.09
C PHE A 91 11.89 -11.99 11.32
N SER A 92 11.29 -12.07 12.51
CA SER A 92 12.00 -12.27 13.79
C SER A 92 13.13 -11.23 13.98
N VAL A 93 12.80 -9.96 13.77
CA VAL A 93 13.73 -8.82 13.88
C VAL A 93 13.21 -7.79 14.87
N GLU A 94 14.08 -6.85 15.26
CA GLU A 94 13.70 -5.68 16.04
C GLU A 94 13.94 -4.40 15.22
N PHE A 95 12.96 -3.51 15.20
CA PHE A 95 13.14 -2.17 14.63
C PHE A 95 13.54 -1.20 15.72
N GLN A 96 14.66 -0.51 15.49
CA GLN A 96 15.16 0.53 16.38
C GLN A 96 15.03 1.88 15.71
N VAL A 97 14.43 2.84 16.42
CA VAL A 97 14.47 4.24 16.00
C VAL A 97 15.90 4.70 16.19
N ARG A 98 16.56 5.09 15.09
CA ARG A 98 17.80 5.84 15.22
C ARG A 98 17.43 7.25 15.63
N ASP A 99 17.76 7.63 16.85
CA ASP A 99 17.82 9.04 17.20
C ASP A 99 18.79 9.70 16.23
N SER A 100 18.30 10.63 15.42
CA SER A 100 19.13 11.57 14.69
C SER A 100 19.71 12.55 15.70
N GLY A 101 20.63 12.06 16.55
CA GLY A 101 21.46 12.88 17.40
C GLY A 101 22.33 13.76 16.52
N SER A 102 22.27 15.07 16.81
CA SER A 102 23.20 16.12 16.37
C SER A 102 24.66 15.70 16.49
#